data_AF-A0A382ZBV9-F1
#
_entry.id   AF-A0A382ZBV9-F1
#
_cell.length_a   1.000
_cell.length_b   1.000
_cell.length_c   1.000
_cell.angle_alpha   90.00
_cell.angle_beta   90.00
_cell.angle_gamma   90.00
#
_symmetry.space_group_name_H-M   'P 1'
#
loop_
_entity.id
_entity.type
_entity.pdbx_description
1 polymer ?
#
loop_
_entity_poly.entity_id
_entity_poly.type
_entity_poly.pdbx_seq_one_letter_code
_entity_poly.pdbx_strand_id
1 'polypeptide(L)'
;MKALHPLIVSGKEVLPLIEGGKGIGVTNGLSSGAWAAAGAVGTFSGVNADSYDADGQLIPQIYHGRTRRERHEELVKYAVEGGLAQARIAHETSGGKG
;
A
#
# COMPACT_ATOMS: atom_id res chain seq x y z
N MET A 1 17.08 29.13 -1.04
CA MET A 1 16.81 27.67 -1.07
C MET A 1 17.18 27.13 -2.44
N LYS A 2 17.76 25.94 -2.55
CA LYS A 2 17.95 25.24 -3.84
C LYS A 2 16.67 24.46 -4.17
N ALA A 3 16.26 24.46 -5.43
CA ALA A 3 15.12 23.66 -5.89
C ALA A 3 15.47 22.15 -5.91
N LEU A 4 14.49 21.30 -5.61
CA LEU A 4 14.60 19.86 -5.84
C LEU A 4 14.48 19.60 -7.35
N HIS A 5 15.35 18.73 -7.87
CA HIS A 5 15.35 18.39 -9.29
C HIS A 5 14.53 17.11 -9.49
N PRO A 6 13.53 17.11 -10.40
CA PRO A 6 12.72 15.93 -10.66
C PRO A 6 13.53 14.73 -11.16
N LEU A 7 13.02 13.52 -10.92
CA LEU A 7 13.57 12.25 -11.37
C LEU A 7 12.50 11.48 -12.15
N ILE A 8 12.93 10.60 -13.06
CA ILE A 8 12.04 9.63 -13.70
C ILE A 8 12.06 8.33 -12.89
N VAL A 9 10.89 7.94 -12.35
CA VAL A 9 10.69 6.66 -11.68
C VAL A 9 9.57 5.92 -12.40
N SER A 10 9.84 4.69 -12.86
CA SER A 10 8.88 3.86 -13.61
C SER A 10 8.21 4.58 -14.79
N GLY A 11 8.94 5.46 -15.48
CA GLY A 11 8.42 6.23 -16.62
C GLY A 11 7.64 7.50 -16.27
N LYS A 12 7.57 7.89 -14.99
CA LYS A 12 6.89 9.11 -14.52
C LYS A 12 7.87 10.10 -13.90
N GLU A 13 7.69 11.39 -14.20
CA GLU A 13 8.44 12.47 -13.56
C GLU A 13 7.87 12.74 -12.15
N VAL A 14 8.74 12.68 -11.14
CA VAL A 14 8.41 12.86 -9.72
C VAL A 14 9.48 13.69 -9.01
N LEU A 15 9.12 14.30 -7.89
CA LEU A 15 10.09 14.85 -6.94
C LEU A 15 10.97 13.73 -6.37
N PRO A 16 12.23 14.03 -6.00
CA PRO A 16 13.15 13.05 -5.41
C PRO A 16 12.81 12.75 -3.94
N LEU A 17 11.53 12.45 -3.68
CA LEU A 17 10.94 12.22 -2.38
C LEU A 17 10.22 10.87 -2.41
N ILE A 18 10.60 9.98 -1.51
CA ILE A 18 10.05 8.63 -1.41
C ILE A 18 9.58 8.44 0.03
N GLU A 19 8.33 8.02 0.20
CA GLU A 19 7.80 7.62 1.49
C GLU A 19 8.57 6.41 2.03
N GLY A 20 9.00 6.46 3.28
CA GLY A 20 9.60 5.29 3.93
C GLY A 20 8.53 4.25 4.27
N GLY A 21 8.60 3.08 3.63
CA GLY A 21 7.66 1.99 3.88
C GLY A 21 7.66 1.49 5.32
N LYS A 22 6.47 1.31 5.90
CA LYS A 22 6.26 0.76 7.24
C LYS A 22 5.28 -0.42 7.19
N GLY A 23 5.68 -1.52 7.82
CA GLY A 23 4.90 -2.77 7.86
C GLY A 23 3.59 -2.67 8.64
N ILE A 24 2.78 -3.73 8.57
CA ILE A 24 1.55 -3.91 9.38
C ILE A 24 0.57 -2.74 9.14
N GLY A 25 0.36 -2.39 7.87
CA GLY A 25 -0.62 -1.37 7.46
C GLY A 25 -0.30 0.08 7.81
N VAL A 26 0.86 0.39 8.44
CA VAL A 26 1.17 1.78 8.84
C VAL A 26 1.35 2.70 7.63
N THR A 27 2.10 2.27 6.61
CA THR A 27 2.01 2.88 5.28
C THR A 27 0.97 2.10 4.49
N ASN A 28 -0.02 2.79 3.94
CA ASN A 28 -1.20 2.21 3.31
C ASN A 28 -1.53 2.93 1.99
N GLY A 29 -2.56 2.47 1.31
CA GLY A 29 -2.97 3.00 0.02
C GLY A 29 -3.31 4.49 0.08
N LEU A 30 -3.97 4.94 1.15
CA LEU A 30 -4.31 6.37 1.32
C LEU A 30 -3.06 7.24 1.38
N SER A 31 -2.08 6.87 2.21
CA SER A 31 -0.82 7.59 2.30
C SER A 31 -0.07 7.54 0.96
N SER A 32 0.09 6.35 0.38
CA SER A 32 0.80 6.17 -0.88
C SER A 32 0.19 6.99 -2.03
N GLY A 33 -1.14 6.99 -2.13
CA GLY A 33 -1.86 7.77 -3.14
C GLY A 33 -1.73 9.27 -2.93
N ALA A 34 -1.76 9.74 -1.67
CA ALA A 34 -1.54 11.16 -1.35
C ALA A 34 -0.12 11.62 -1.72
N TRP A 35 0.90 10.80 -1.48
CA TRP A 35 2.27 11.06 -1.94
C TRP A 35 2.35 11.15 -3.46
N ALA A 36 1.71 10.22 -4.18
CA ALA A 36 1.64 10.25 -5.64
C ALA A 36 0.91 11.49 -6.17
N ALA A 37 -0.21 11.88 -5.56
CA ALA A 37 -0.95 13.10 -5.90
C ALA A 37 -0.10 14.37 -5.72
N ALA A 38 0.80 14.37 -4.74
CA ALA A 38 1.76 15.46 -4.48
C ALA A 38 2.99 15.43 -5.42
N GLY A 39 3.06 14.49 -6.37
CA GLY A 39 4.17 14.34 -7.30
C GLY A 39 5.40 13.65 -6.70
N ALA A 40 5.23 12.89 -5.62
CA ALA A 40 6.27 12.10 -4.97
C ALA A 40 5.98 10.59 -5.08
N VAL A 41 6.86 9.74 -4.57
CA VAL A 41 6.66 8.28 -4.59
C VAL A 41 6.12 7.82 -3.24
N GLY A 42 4.91 7.25 -3.24
CA GLY A 42 4.30 6.63 -2.08
C GLY A 42 4.67 5.15 -1.93
N THR A 43 4.49 4.61 -0.73
CA THR A 43 4.65 3.18 -0.44
C THR A 43 3.46 2.66 0.36
N PHE A 44 3.12 1.39 0.21
CA PHE A 44 2.15 0.75 1.07
C PHE A 44 2.63 -0.63 1.48
N SER A 45 2.19 -1.09 2.65
CA SER A 45 2.53 -2.41 3.12
C SER A 45 1.72 -3.46 2.36
N GLY A 46 2.39 -4.51 1.88
CA GLY A 46 1.74 -5.76 1.45
C GLY A 46 1.72 -6.82 2.55
N VAL A 47 2.33 -6.55 3.71
CA VAL A 47 2.41 -7.51 4.83
C VAL A 47 1.44 -7.07 5.91
N ASN A 48 0.46 -7.94 6.21
CA ASN A 48 -0.66 -7.64 7.11
C ASN A 48 -1.34 -6.31 6.76
N ALA A 49 -1.57 -6.07 5.48
CA ALA A 49 -2.30 -4.90 5.01
C ALA A 49 -3.78 -5.02 5.35
N ASP A 50 -4.45 -3.88 5.57
CA ASP A 50 -5.89 -3.85 5.76
C ASP A 50 -6.58 -4.30 4.47
N SER A 51 -7.64 -5.09 4.64
CA SER A 51 -8.55 -5.51 3.58
C SER A 51 -9.97 -5.22 4.02
N TYR A 52 -10.86 -5.05 3.05
CA TYR A 52 -12.23 -4.60 3.28
C TYR A 52 -13.20 -5.52 2.57
N ASP A 53 -14.35 -5.75 3.20
CA ASP A 53 -15.46 -6.46 2.56
C ASP A 53 -16.21 -5.55 1.57
N ALA A 54 -17.28 -6.07 0.97
CA ALA A 54 -18.08 -5.35 -0.02
C ALA A 54 -18.76 -4.09 0.55
N ASP A 55 -19.00 -4.06 1.86
CA ASP A 55 -19.61 -2.93 2.58
C ASP A 55 -18.56 -1.94 3.08
N GLY A 56 -17.27 -2.15 2.73
CA GLY A 56 -16.15 -1.31 3.13
C GLY A 56 -15.69 -1.52 4.58
N GLN A 57 -16.14 -2.59 5.24
CA GLN A 57 -15.74 -2.88 6.62
C GLN A 57 -14.43 -3.64 6.66
N LEU A 58 -13.61 -3.36 7.67
CA LEU A 58 -12.29 -3.96 7.83
C LEU A 58 -12.42 -5.46 8.16
N ILE A 59 -11.74 -6.29 7.38
CA ILE A 59 -11.69 -7.74 7.60
C ILE A 59 -10.59 -8.05 8.62
N PRO A 60 -10.92 -8.61 9.80
CA PRO A 60 -9.92 -8.96 10.80
C PRO A 60 -9.09 -10.17 10.34
N GLN A 61 -7.78 -10.11 10.54
CA GLN A 61 -6.87 -11.21 10.21
C GLN A 61 -6.88 -12.28 11.31
N ILE A 62 -7.86 -13.18 11.24
CA ILE A 62 -8.02 -14.29 12.18
C ILE A 62 -7.46 -15.57 11.54
N TYR A 63 -6.63 -16.28 12.30
CA TYR A 63 -5.96 -17.51 11.89
C TYR A 63 -6.66 -18.73 12.50
N HIS A 64 -7.01 -19.72 11.67
CA HIS A 64 -7.70 -20.94 12.10
C HIS A 64 -6.83 -22.19 11.98
N GLY A 65 -5.74 -22.11 11.21
CA GLY A 65 -4.78 -23.20 11.04
C GLY A 65 -4.21 -23.70 12.37
N ARG A 66 -4.12 -25.02 12.50
CA ARG A 66 -3.55 -25.70 13.68
C ARG A 66 -2.03 -25.76 13.61
N THR A 67 -1.47 -25.75 12.41
CA THR A 67 -0.02 -25.78 12.18
C THR A 67 0.53 -24.42 11.75
N ARG A 68 1.84 -24.24 11.89
CA ARG A 68 2.52 -23.02 11.39
C ARG A 68 2.38 -22.86 9.88
N ARG A 69 2.36 -23.96 9.13
CA ARG A 69 2.22 -23.94 7.67
C ARG A 69 0.81 -23.48 7.27
N GLU A 70 -0.23 -24.05 7.87
CA GLU A 70 -1.61 -23.62 7.61
C GLU A 70 -1.81 -22.13 7.92
N ARG A 71 -1.33 -21.65 9.08
CA ARG A 71 -1.42 -20.22 9.42
C ARG A 71 -0.59 -19.32 8.51
N HIS A 72 0.50 -19.85 7.93
CA HIS A 72 1.27 -19.11 6.94
C HIS A 72 0.51 -18.97 5.62
N GLU A 73 -0.20 -20.01 5.17
CA GLU A 73 -1.07 -19.94 4.00
C GLU A 73 -2.20 -18.93 4.20
N GLU A 74 -2.82 -18.91 5.38
CA GLU A 74 -3.79 -17.88 5.76
C GLU A 74 -3.17 -16.48 5.73
N LEU A 75 -1.94 -16.32 6.25
CA LEU A 75 -1.22 -15.04 6.24
C LEU A 75 -0.95 -14.56 4.82
N VAL A 76 -0.52 -15.46 3.92
CA VAL A 76 -0.29 -15.12 2.51
C VAL A 76 -1.60 -14.69 1.85
N LYS A 77 -2.71 -15.36 2.14
CA LYS A 77 -4.03 -14.96 1.61
C LYS A 77 -4.40 -13.54 2.04
N TYR A 78 -4.31 -13.22 3.34
CA TYR A 78 -4.56 -11.87 3.84
C TYR A 78 -3.60 -10.84 3.21
N ALA A 79 -2.32 -11.17 3.07
CA ALA A 79 -1.32 -10.29 2.47
C ALA A 79 -1.64 -9.97 1.00
N VAL A 80 -2.06 -10.95 0.22
CA VAL A 80 -2.44 -10.77 -1.19
C VAL A 80 -3.71 -9.92 -1.30
N GLU A 81 -4.77 -10.27 -0.56
CA GLU A 81 -6.05 -9.55 -0.59
C GLU A 81 -5.88 -8.09 -0.12
N GLY A 82 -5.19 -7.89 1.01
CA GLY A 82 -4.89 -6.56 1.53
C GLY A 82 -3.98 -5.77 0.60
N GLY A 83 -2.91 -6.37 0.06
CA GLY A 83 -2.02 -5.70 -0.89
C GLY A 83 -2.74 -5.20 -2.15
N LEU A 84 -3.67 -6.01 -2.69
CA LEU A 84 -4.52 -5.59 -3.81
C LEU A 84 -5.45 -4.44 -3.43
N ALA A 85 -6.07 -4.48 -2.25
CA ALA A 85 -6.90 -3.40 -1.75
C ALA A 85 -6.11 -2.09 -1.62
N GLN A 86 -4.92 -2.13 -1.01
CA GLN A 86 -4.08 -0.95 -0.84
C GLN A 86 -3.59 -0.38 -2.18
N ALA A 87 -3.26 -1.24 -3.15
CA ALA A 87 -2.89 -0.80 -4.49
C ALA A 87 -4.04 -0.05 -5.20
N ARG A 88 -5.28 -0.56 -5.09
CA ARG A 88 -6.47 0.11 -5.65
C ARG A 88 -6.71 1.45 -4.99
N ILE A 89 -6.69 1.49 -3.65
CA ILE A 89 -6.86 2.73 -2.87
C ILE A 89 -5.79 3.75 -3.25
N ALA A 90 -4.52 3.34 -3.38
CA ALA A 90 -3.44 4.23 -3.79
C ALA A 90 -3.69 4.82 -5.18
N HIS A 91 -4.10 3.99 -6.14
CA HIS A 91 -4.37 4.42 -7.50
C HIS A 91 -5.55 5.40 -7.59
N GLU A 92 -6.65 5.10 -6.90
CA GLU A 92 -7.83 5.96 -6.83
C GLU A 92 -7.51 7.29 -6.14
N THR A 93 -6.78 7.23 -5.01
CA THR A 93 -6.38 8.42 -4.24
C THR A 93 -5.39 9.29 -4.99
N SER A 94 -4.55 8.73 -5.88
CA SER A 94 -3.57 9.50 -6.66
C SER A 94 -4.22 10.43 -7.70
N GLY A 95 -5.47 10.19 -8.08
CA GLY A 95 -6.16 10.96 -9.12
C GLY A 95 -5.45 10.91 -10.48
N GLY A 96 -4.83 9.77 -10.83
CA GLY A 96 -4.06 9.60 -12.08
C GLY A 96 -2.61 10.14 -12.01
N LYS A 97 -2.18 10.63 -10.85
CA LYS A 97 -0.79 11.06 -10.59
C LYS A 97 0.11 9.93 -10.11
N GLY A 98 -0.41 8.71 -10.00
CA GLY A 98 0.32 7.46 -9.77
C GLY A 98 -0.56 6.28 -10.11
#